data_AF-A0A9D7ZQL8-F1
#
_entry.id   AF-A0A9D7ZQL8-F1
#
_cell.length_a   1.000
_cell.length_b   1.000
_cell.length_c   1.000
_cell.angle_alpha   90.00
_cell.angle_beta   90.00
_cell.angle_gamma   90.00
#
_symmetry.space_group_name_H-M   'P 1'
#
loop_
_entity.id
_entity.type
_entity.pdbx_description
1 polymer ?
#
loop_
_entity_poly.entity_id
_entity_poly.type
_entity_poly.pdbx_seq_one_letter_code
_entity_poly.pdbx_strand_id
1 'polypeptide(L)'
;MLQKRTNKKRKPIRFKSITIKLTPRQKRSLERFAQSRRTTPNKIIKKAIRPLLENYADLKVNMNNEKINQLKLFERDEGMEA
;
A
#
# COMPACT_ATOMS: atom_id res chain seq x y z
N MET A 1 -28.13 23.57 -35.40
CA MET A 1 -28.14 23.58 -33.92
C MET A 1 -27.10 22.60 -33.41
N LEU A 2 -25.97 23.07 -32.84
CA LEU A 2 -24.98 22.16 -32.25
C LEU A 2 -25.46 21.67 -30.88
N GLN A 3 -25.66 20.36 -30.75
CA GLN A 3 -26.08 19.73 -29.49
C GLN A 3 -25.00 19.95 -28.41
N LYS A 4 -25.42 20.58 -27.31
CA LYS A 4 -24.59 20.88 -26.15
C LYS A 4 -24.18 19.56 -25.48
N ARG A 5 -22.93 19.11 -25.70
CA ARG A 5 -22.38 17.94 -25.00
C ARG A 5 -22.50 18.19 -23.49
N THR A 6 -23.30 17.39 -22.81
CA THR A 6 -23.45 17.47 -21.36
C THR A 6 -22.11 17.08 -20.72
N ASN A 7 -21.42 18.06 -20.14
CA ASN A 7 -20.21 17.81 -19.37
C ASN A 7 -20.57 16.97 -18.14
N LYS A 8 -20.40 15.65 -18.24
CA LYS A 8 -20.51 14.72 -17.11
C LYS A 8 -19.57 15.19 -16.00
N LYS A 9 -20.14 15.67 -14.88
CA LYS A 9 -19.35 16.12 -13.72
C LYS A 9 -18.53 14.93 -13.20
N ARG A 10 -17.20 15.06 -13.20
CA ARG A 10 -16.30 14.03 -12.65
C ARG A 10 -16.55 13.94 -11.14
N LYS A 11 -16.70 12.71 -10.62
CA LYS A 11 -16.80 12.49 -9.17
C LYS A 11 -15.52 13.03 -8.51
N PRO A 12 -15.62 13.76 -7.38
CA PRO A 12 -14.44 14.26 -6.69
C PRO A 12 -13.63 13.07 -6.16
N ILE A 13 -12.40 12.94 -6.64
CA ILE A 13 -11.45 11.96 -6.08
C ILE A 13 -11.03 12.48 -4.71
N ARG A 14 -11.37 11.75 -3.65
CA ARG A 14 -10.94 12.08 -2.29
C ARG A 14 -9.52 11.54 -2.08
N PHE A 15 -8.54 12.42 -2.13
CA PHE A 15 -7.17 12.08 -1.78
C PHE A 15 -6.99 12.03 -0.26
N LYS A 16 -6.09 11.17 0.21
CA LYS A 16 -5.65 11.11 1.61
C LYS A 16 -4.19 11.55 1.69
N SER A 17 -3.85 12.34 2.70
CA SER A 17 -2.47 12.76 2.95
C SER A 17 -1.72 11.69 3.73
N ILE A 18 -0.43 11.53 3.42
CA ILE A 18 0.51 10.69 4.17
C ILE A 18 1.71 11.58 4.50
N THR A 19 2.07 11.64 5.78
CA THR A 19 3.24 12.41 6.25
C THR A 19 4.36 11.44 6.57
N ILE A 20 5.48 11.56 5.87
CA ILE A 20 6.67 10.71 6.05
C ILE A 20 7.77 11.58 6.66
N LYS A 21 8.28 11.17 7.82
CA LYS A 21 9.46 11.79 8.42
C LYS A 21 10.72 11.19 7.78
N LEU A 22 11.63 12.05 7.34
CA LEU A 22 12.91 11.68 6.74
C LEU A 22 14.05 12.35 7.51
N THR A 23 15.18 11.67 7.59
CA THR A 23 16.41 12.31 8.06
C THR A 23 16.86 13.40 7.07
N PRO A 24 17.65 14.40 7.52
CA PRO A 24 18.15 15.45 6.63
C PRO A 24 18.93 14.91 5.42
N ARG A 25 19.72 13.84 5.62
CA ARG A 25 20.49 13.18 4.55
C ARG A 25 19.57 12.51 3.53
N GLN A 26 18.55 11.79 3.98
CA GLN A 26 17.57 11.15 3.08
C GLN A 26 16.81 12.19 2.25
N LYS A 27 16.37 13.29 2.87
CA LYS A 27 15.67 14.38 2.17
C LYS A 27 16.54 14.98 1.06
N ARG A 28 17.80 15.35 1.38
CA ARG A 28 18.75 15.90 0.40
C ARG A 28 19.01 14.94 -0.76
N SER A 29 19.16 13.64 -0.47
CA SER A 29 19.37 12.61 -1.48
C SER A 29 18.16 12.49 -2.41
N LEU A 30 16.94 12.46 -1.86
CA LEU A 30 15.70 12.39 -2.61
C LEU A 30 15.52 13.61 -3.53
N GLU A 31 15.82 14.82 -3.02
CA GLU A 31 15.74 16.07 -3.80
C GLU A 31 16.72 16.08 -4.97
N ARG A 32 17.99 15.71 -4.76
CA ARG A 32 18.99 15.62 -5.84
C ARG A 32 18.60 14.62 -6.91
N PHE A 33 18.07 13.47 -6.51
CA PHE A 33 17.60 12.45 -7.45
C PHE A 33 16.34 12.91 -8.21
N ALA A 34 15.43 13.63 -7.56
CA ALA A 34 14.29 14.23 -8.22
C ALA A 34 14.71 15.28 -9.27
N GLN A 35 15.69 16.12 -8.93
CA GLN A 35 16.25 17.12 -9.83
C GLN A 35 16.93 16.50 -11.05
N SER A 36 17.77 15.46 -10.88
CA SER A 36 18.46 14.80 -11.99
C SER A 36 17.50 14.19 -13.03
N ARG A 37 16.32 13.76 -12.57
CA ARG A 37 15.26 13.20 -13.43
C ARG A 37 14.25 14.24 -13.91
N ARG A 38 14.39 15.52 -13.54
CA ARG A 38 13.40 16.60 -13.78
C ARG A 38 11.99 16.22 -13.32
N THR A 39 11.91 15.65 -12.11
CA THR A 39 10.65 15.22 -11.48
C THR A 39 10.51 15.79 -10.08
N THR A 40 9.39 15.49 -9.42
CA THR A 40 9.17 15.88 -8.02
C THR A 40 9.41 14.69 -7.08
N PRO A 41 9.85 14.92 -5.84
CA PRO A 41 9.97 13.88 -4.82
C PRO A 41 8.70 13.03 -4.68
N ASN A 42 7.53 13.66 -4.73
CA ASN A 42 6.23 12.98 -4.71
C ASN A 42 6.05 11.99 -5.86
N LYS A 43 6.47 12.36 -7.08
CA LYS A 43 6.37 11.46 -8.24
C LYS A 43 7.29 10.26 -8.10
N ILE A 44 8.47 10.46 -7.52
CA ILE A 44 9.43 9.38 -7.24
C ILE A 44 8.88 8.42 -6.19
N ILE A 45 8.38 8.94 -5.07
CA ILE A 45 7.76 8.12 -4.02
C ILE A 45 6.60 7.32 -4.60
N LYS A 46 5.68 7.97 -5.34
CA LYS A 46 4.56 7.29 -5.99
C LYS A 46 5.00 6.20 -6.95
N LYS A 47 6.06 6.45 -7.73
CA LYS A 47 6.61 5.44 -8.66
C LYS A 47 7.22 4.25 -7.91
N ALA A 48 7.90 4.51 -6.80
CA ALA A 48 8.52 3.47 -5.97
C ALA A 48 7.48 2.58 -5.28
N ILE A 49 6.37 3.14 -4.79
CA ILE A 49 5.31 2.37 -4.14
C ILE A 49 4.32 1.75 -5.13
N ARG A 50 4.33 2.17 -6.40
CA ARG A 50 3.37 1.72 -7.41
C ARG A 50 3.29 0.19 -7.54
N PRO A 51 4.40 -0.57 -7.60
CA PRO A 51 4.33 -2.03 -7.69
C PRO A 51 3.66 -2.65 -6.47
N LEU A 52 3.84 -2.07 -5.28
CA LEU A 52 3.19 -2.53 -4.05
C LEU A 52 1.68 -2.27 -4.11
N LEU A 53 1.28 -1.10 -4.60
CA LEU A 53 -0.13 -0.76 -4.74
C LEU A 53 -0.83 -1.62 -5.80
N GLU A 54 -0.14 -1.98 -6.87
CA GLU A 54 -0.70 -2.80 -7.95
C GLU A 54 -0.76 -4.28 -7.56
N ASN A 55 0.32 -4.82 -6.97
CA ASN A 55 0.40 -6.25 -6.61
C ASN A 55 -0.43 -6.62 -5.38
N TYR A 56 -0.66 -5.68 -4.47
CA TYR A 56 -1.37 -5.92 -3.21
C TYR A 56 -2.69 -5.16 -3.09
N ALA A 57 -3.23 -4.62 -4.19
CA ALA A 57 -4.49 -3.87 -4.20
C ALA A 57 -5.64 -4.65 -3.54
N ASP A 58 -5.74 -5.94 -3.86
CA ASP A 58 -6.82 -6.83 -3.42
C ASP A 58 -6.37 -7.79 -2.31
N LEU A 59 -5.16 -7.60 -1.76
CA LEU A 59 -4.64 -8.44 -0.69
C LEU A 59 -5.46 -8.19 0.58
N LYS A 60 -6.43 -9.06 0.85
CA LYS A 60 -7.08 -9.13 2.15
C LYS A 60 -6.08 -9.73 3.12
N VAL A 61 -5.46 -8.88 3.94
CA VAL A 61 -4.71 -9.34 5.10
C VAL A 61 -5.72 -9.94 6.07
N ASN A 62 -5.98 -11.24 5.95
CA ASN A 62 -6.57 -12.00 7.04
C ASN A 62 -5.52 -11.96 8.15
N MET A 63 -5.70 -11.02 9.09
CA MET A 63 -5.03 -11.00 10.37
C MET A 63 -5.51 -12.21 11.18
N ASN A 64 -5.38 -13.43 10.64
CA ASN A 64 -5.43 -14.65 11.41
C ASN A 64 -4.10 -14.73 12.16
N ASN A 65 -3.90 -13.77 13.08
CA ASN A 65 -3.03 -13.95 14.24
C ASN A 65 -3.71 -14.92 15.22
N GLU A 66 -4.34 -15.97 14.69
CA GLU A 66 -4.57 -17.17 15.45
C GLU A 66 -3.16 -17.72 15.67
N LYS A 67 -2.52 -17.29 16.77
CA LYS A 67 -1.52 -18.12 17.40
C LYS A 67 -2.26 -19.43 17.67
N ILE A 68 -2.12 -20.39 16.75
CA ILE A 68 -2.59 -21.76 16.97
C ILE A 68 -1.98 -22.12 18.31
N ASN A 69 -2.82 -22.29 19.33
CA ASN A 69 -2.34 -22.61 20.66
C ASN A 69 -1.58 -23.92 20.52
N GLN A 70 -0.24 -23.87 20.58
CA GLN A 70 0.61 -25.00 20.21
C GLN A 70 0.36 -26.22 21.10
N LEU A 71 -0.16 -25.98 22.31
CA LEU A 71 -0.65 -27.00 23.25
C LEU A 71 -1.74 -27.88 22.64
N LYS A 72 -2.61 -27.35 21.76
CA LYS A 72 -3.66 -28.11 21.07
C LYS A 72 -3.16 -29.04 19.98
N LEU A 73 -1.87 -28.97 19.60
CA LEU A 73 -1.31 -29.95 18.65
C LEU A 73 -1.04 -31.31 19.30
N PHE A 74 -0.92 -31.37 20.64
CA PHE A 74 -0.58 -32.60 21.37
C PHE A 74 -1.82 -33.36 21.89
N GLU A 75 -3.02 -32.77 21.83
CA GLU A 75 -4.27 -33.41 22.29
C GLU A 75 -4.80 -34.49 21.32
N ARG A 76 -4.15 -34.73 20.17
CA ARG A 76 -4.59 -35.71 19.15
C ARG A 76 -3.98 -37.10 19.28
N ASP A 77 -2.96 -37.29 20.12
CA ASP A 77 -2.21 -38.55 20.19
C ASP A 77 -2.62 -39.45 21.37
N GLU A 78 -3.51 -39.01 22.27
CA GLU A 78 -3.91 -39.80 23.47
C GLU A 78 -5.13 -40.73 23.23
N GLY A 79 -5.52 -40.99 21.97
CA GLY A 79 -6.79 -41.65 21.64
C GLY A 79 -6.73 -42.95 20.83
N MET A 80 -5.56 -43.56 20.59
CA MET A 80 -5.47 -44.87 19.91
C MET A 80 -4.53 -45.86 20.63
N GLU A 81 -4.83 -46.15 21.89
CA GLU A 81 -4.56 -47.48 22.47
C GLU A 81 -5.79 -47.93 23.28
N ALA A 82 -6.65 -48.73 22.64
CA ALA A 82 -7.45 -49.83 23.22
C ALA A 82 -8.25 -50.52 22.11
#